data_AF-A0A7C5DIH9-F1
#
_entry.id   AF-A0A7C5DIH9-F1
#
_cell.length_a   1.000
_cell.length_b   1.000
_cell.length_c   1.000
_cell.angle_alpha   90.00
_cell.angle_beta   90.00
_cell.angle_gamma   90.00
#
_symmetry.space_group_name_H-M   'P 1'
#
loop_
_entity.id
_entity.type
_entity.pdbx_description
1 polymer ?
#
loop_
_entity_poly.entity_id
_entity_poly.type
_entity_poly.pdbx_seq_one_letter_code
_entity_poly.pdbx_strand_id
1 'polypeptide(L)' 'MKVAIFGGSFDPPHMGHQGIVQRAVEVLDIDKLIVLPAFLNPFKRRDR' A
#
# COMPACT_ATOMS: atom_id res chain seq x y z
N MET A 1 12.05 -10.81 12.11
CA MET A 1 11.83 -9.93 10.96
C MET A 1 10.34 -9.76 10.75
N LYS A 2 9.79 -8.59 11.10
CA LYS A 2 8.39 -8.20 11.00
C LYS A 2 8.20 -7.39 9.72
N VAL A 3 7.34 -7.87 8.82
CA VAL A 3 7.12 -7.24 7.51
C VAL A 3 5.66 -6.82 7.38
N ALA A 4 5.43 -5.55 7.08
CA ALA A 4 4.12 -5.02 6.72
C ALA A 4 3.95 -5.01 5.19
N ILE A 5 2.74 -5.30 4.72
CA ILE A 5 2.37 -5.18 3.30
C ILE A 5 1.26 -4.13 3.20
N PHE A 6 1.49 -3.10 2.39
CA PHE A 6 0.49 -2.10 2.05
C PHE A 6 0.05 -2.30 0.61
N GLY A 7 -1.05 -3.04 0.44
CA GLY A 7 -1.63 -3.35 -0.87
C GLY A 7 -2.63 -2.30 -1.34
N GLY A 8 -2.65 -2.03 -2.64
CA GLY A 8 -3.58 -1.07 -3.23
C GLY A 8 -3.43 -0.94 -4.74
N SER A 9 -4.40 -0.34 -5.42
CA SER A 9 -4.26 -0.05 -6.87
C SER A 9 -3.24 1.05 -7.14
N PHE A 10 -3.15 2.05 -6.25
CA PHE A 10 -2.25 3.20 -6.39
C PHE A 10 -2.27 3.82 -7.80
N ASP A 11 -3.46 4.11 -8.32
CA ASP A 11 -3.69 4.54 -9.70
C ASP A 11 -4.41 5.91 -9.72
N PRO A 12 -3.70 7.05 -9.54
CA PRO A 12 -2.27 7.17 -9.25
C PRO A 12 -1.94 7.15 -7.73
N PRO A 13 -0.67 6.98 -7.35
CA PRO A 13 -0.22 7.23 -5.98
C PRO A 13 -0.38 8.72 -5.63
N HIS A 14 -0.56 9.05 -4.35
CA HIS A 14 -0.79 10.44 -3.90
C HIS A 14 -0.39 10.60 -2.42
N MET A 15 -0.42 11.83 -1.90
CA MET A 15 0.04 12.17 -0.53
C MET A 15 -0.65 11.35 0.57
N GLY A 16 -1.94 11.05 0.42
CA GLY A 16 -2.63 10.15 1.36
C GLY A 16 -1.99 8.75 1.49
N HIS A 17 -1.56 8.14 0.37
CA HIS A 17 -0.86 6.85 0.40
C HIS A 17 0.50 6.97 1.11
N GLN A 18 1.22 8.05 0.87
CA GLN A 18 2.50 8.33 1.53
C GLN A 18 2.33 8.52 3.04
N GLY A 19 1.30 9.26 3.46
CA GLY A 19 1.00 9.49 4.87
C GLY A 19 0.72 8.19 5.63
N ILE A 20 0.03 7.22 5.01
CA ILE A 20 -0.20 5.90 5.60
C ILE A 20 1.12 5.14 5.79
N VAL A 21 1.97 5.10 4.75
CA VAL A 21 3.27 4.43 4.81
C VAL A 21 4.15 5.06 5.88
N GLN A 22 4.24 6.39 5.89
CA GLN A 22 5.04 7.15 6.85
C GLN A 22 4.59 6.86 8.28
N ARG A 23 3.28 6.95 8.54
CA ARG A 23 2.72 6.67 9.86
C ARG A 23 2.95 5.23 10.29
N ALA A 24 2.79 4.27 9.39
CA ALA A 24 2.99 2.86 9.66
C ALA A 24 4.45 2.56 10.06
N VAL A 25 5.42 3.16 9.38
CA VAL A 25 6.85 3.04 9.74
C VAL A 25 7.16 3.70 11.08
N GLU A 26 6.46 4.79 11.44
CA GLU A 26 6.68 5.50 12.71
C GLU A 26 6.09 4.80 13.94
N VAL A 27 4.95 4.12 13.81
CA VAL A 27 4.25 3.53 14.99
C VAL A 27 4.34 2.04 15.11
N LEU A 28 4.58 1.33 14.01
CA LEU A 28 4.65 -0.12 14.05
C LEU A 28 6.10 -0.52 14.29
N ASP A 29 6.27 -1.49 15.18
CA ASP A 29 7.53 -2.19 15.33
C ASP A 29 7.68 -3.18 14.16
N ILE A 30 8.11 -2.67 13.00
CA ILE A 30 8.33 -3.44 11.77
C ILE A 30 9.74 -3.20 11.23
N ASP A 31 10.35 -4.26 10.71
CA ASP A 31 11.66 -4.19 10.07
C ASP A 31 11.56 -3.74 8.60
N LYS A 32 10.40 -3.94 7.97
CA LYS A 32 10.18 -3.62 6.55
C LYS A 32 8.71 -3.35 6.25
N LEU A 33 8.45 -2.37 5.39
CA LEU A 33 7.16 -2.17 4.75
C LEU A 33 7.31 -2.36 3.24
N ILE A 34 6.43 -3.15 2.64
CA ILE A 34 6.36 -3.38 1.19
C ILE A 34 5.07 -2.76 0.66
N VAL A 35 5.19 -1.79 -0.25
CA VAL A 35 4.06 -1.28 -1.03
C VAL A 35 3.83 -2.25 -2.18
N LEU A 36 2.64 -2.84 -2.28
CA LEU A 36 2.31 -3.89 -3.26
C LEU A 36 1.19 -3.42 -4.18
N PRO A 37 1.50 -2.86 -5.38
CA PRO A 37 0.50 -2.49 -6.36
C PRO A 37 -0.29 -3.70 -6.84
N ALA A 38 -1.61 -3.59 -6.85
CA ALA A 38 -2.49 -4.62 -7.38
C ALA A 38 -2.50 -4.59 -8.91
N PHE A 39 -2.00 -5.65 -9.56
CA PHE A 39 -2.04 -5.81 -11.03
C PHE A 39 -3.48 -5.78 -11.57
N LEU A 40 -4.39 -6.48 -10.87
CA LEU A 40 -5.84 -6.41 -11.09
C LEU A 40 -6.49 -6.27 -9.73
N ASN A 41 -7.18 -5.16 -9.50
CA ASN A 41 -7.93 -4.97 -8.26
C ASN A 41 -9.18 -5.87 -8.31
N PRO A 42 -9.39 -6.78 -7.32
CA PRO A 42 -10.50 -7.74 -7.36
C PRO A 42 -11.88 -7.08 -7.34
N PHE A 43 -11.97 -5.80 -6.93
CA PHE A 43 -13.21 -5.04 -6.85
C PHE A 43 -13.37 -4.00 -7.96
N LYS A 44 -12.32 -3.73 -8.75
CA LYS A 44 -12.45 -2.92 -9.97
C LYS A 44 -12.70 -3.86 -11.13
N ARG A 45 -13.87 -3.76 -11.76
CA ARG A 45 -14.06 -4.38 -13.06
C ARG A 45 -13.19 -3.64 -14.07
N ARG A 46 -12.63 -4.39 -15.03
CA ARG A 46 -12.22 -3.81 -16.31
C ARG A 46 -13.48 -3.77 -17.18
N ASP A 47 -14.42 -2.93 -16.81
CA ASP A 47 -15.38 -2.42 -17.77
C ASP A 47 -14.55 -1.66 -18.81
N ARG A 48 -14.46 -2.26 -20.00
CA ARG A 48 -13.93 -1.62 -21.19
C ARG A 48 -14.89 -0.52 -21.62
#